data_AF-E4MBC0-F1
#
_entry.id   AF-E4MBC0-F1
#
_cell.length_a   1.000
_cell.length_b   1.000
_cell.length_c   1.000
_cell.angle_alpha   90.00
_cell.angle_beta   90.00
_cell.angle_gamma   90.00
#
_symmetry.space_group_name_H-M   'P 1'
#
loop_
_entity.id
_entity.type
_entity.pdbx_description
1 polymer ?
#
loop_
_entity_poly.entity_id
_entity_poly.type
_entity_poly.pdbx_seq_one_letter_code
_entity_poly.pdbx_strand_id
1 'polypeptide(L)'
;MEELTLTTPALLFSAVSLILLAYTNRFLSYAQLVRTLKEQHLQHPSKVTRAQIDNLRRRLHLTRTMQILGVSSLFLCVVTMFLLYVGFFVLSAYVFGAALLLLIGSLGVSIWEIQISVRALEIHLHDMEK
;
A
#
# COMPACT_ATOMS: atom_id res chain seq x y z
N MET A 1 31.85 4.88 10.64
CA MET A 1 30.40 4.64 10.77
C MET A 1 29.74 5.97 10.52
N GLU A 2 29.41 6.24 9.25
CA GLU A 2 28.80 7.51 8.84
C GLU A 2 27.55 7.76 9.66
N GLU A 3 27.48 8.96 10.22
CA GLU A 3 26.37 9.45 11.01
C GLU A 3 25.07 9.27 10.22
N LEU A 4 24.20 8.36 10.69
CA LEU A 4 22.75 8.47 10.48
C LEU A 4 22.32 9.77 11.16
N THR A 5 22.64 10.90 10.52
CA THR A 5 22.23 12.23 10.94
C THR A 5 20.70 12.26 10.94
N LEU A 6 20.10 13.06 11.81
CA LEU A 6 18.64 13.21 11.95
C LEU A 6 17.90 13.55 10.63
N THR A 7 18.61 13.84 9.55
CA THR A 7 18.07 14.16 8.22
C THR A 7 17.55 12.93 7.47
N THR A 8 18.23 11.78 7.54
CA THR A 8 17.78 10.52 6.90
C THR A 8 16.37 10.08 7.34
N PRO A 9 16.06 10.02 8.64
CA PRO A 9 14.72 9.68 9.11
C PRO A 9 13.66 10.74 8.77
N ALA A 10 14.01 12.03 8.73
CA ALA A 10 13.09 13.07 8.29
C ALA A 10 12.68 12.91 6.81
N LEU A 11 13.63 12.56 5.94
CA LEU A 11 13.38 12.26 4.54
C LEU A 11 12.54 10.98 4.34
N LEU A 12 12.80 9.94 5.15
CA LEU A 12 11.99 8.73 5.11
C LEU A 12 10.56 8.99 5.60
N PHE A 13 10.39 9.81 6.63
CA PHE A 13 9.07 10.17 7.13
C PHE A 13 8.25 10.91 6.08
N SER A 14 8.84 11.88 5.37
CA SER A 14 8.15 12.63 4.32
C SER A 14 7.79 11.75 3.12
N ALA A 15 8.72 10.93 2.63
CA ALA A 15 8.47 10.02 1.51
C ALA A 15 7.36 9.00 1.83
N VAL A 16 7.42 8.36 3.01
CA VAL A 16 6.42 7.33 3.35
C VAL A 16 5.06 7.95 3.65
N SER A 17 5.00 9.18 4.19
CA SER A 17 3.72 9.89 4.38
C SER A 17 3.00 10.15 3.05
N LEU A 18 3.72 10.54 2.00
CA LEU A 18 3.16 10.71 0.66
C LEU A 18 2.65 9.39 0.07
N ILE A 19 3.41 8.31 0.27
CA ILE A 19 3.02 6.97 -0.17
C ILE A 19 1.73 6.52 0.54
N LEU A 20 1.62 6.74 1.85
CA LEU A 20 0.42 6.39 2.62
C LEU A 20 -0.81 7.19 2.19
N LEU A 21 -0.64 8.47 1.85
CA LEU A 21 -1.71 9.29 1.29
C LEU A 21 -2.19 8.71 -0.06
N ALA A 22 -1.26 8.36 -0.94
CA ALA A 22 -1.58 7.72 -2.22
C ALA A 22 -2.32 6.38 -2.03
N TYR A 23 -1.88 5.55 -1.07
CA TYR A 23 -2.53 4.28 -0.75
C TYR A 23 -3.95 4.46 -0.21
N THR A 24 -4.15 5.45 0.65
CA THR A 24 -5.46 5.79 1.20
C THR A 24 -6.42 6.24 0.09
N ASN A 25 -5.96 7.11 -0.81
CA ASN A 25 -6.75 7.56 -1.95
C ASN A 25 -7.16 6.38 -2.85
N ARG A 26 -6.23 5.46 -3.10
CA ARG A 26 -6.50 4.24 -3.87
C ARG A 26 -7.51 3.32 -3.20
N PHE A 27 -7.39 3.13 -1.88
CA PHE A 27 -8.33 2.34 -1.09
C PHE A 27 -9.75 2.90 -1.18
N LEU A 28 -9.89 4.22 -0.99
CA LEU A 28 -11.18 4.91 -1.05
C LEU A 28 -11.81 4.80 -2.44
N SER A 29 -11.01 4.97 -3.51
CA SER A 29 -11.47 4.81 -4.88
C SER A 29 -12.02 3.39 -5.15
N TYR A 30 -11.31 2.34 -4.70
CA TYR A 30 -11.81 0.96 -4.84
C TYR A 30 -13.06 0.70 -4.00
N ALA A 31 -13.11 1.21 -2.77
CA ALA A 31 -14.28 1.04 -1.91
C ALA A 31 -15.53 1.70 -2.52
N GLN A 32 -15.38 2.88 -3.13
CA GLN A 32 -16.45 3.57 -3.83
C GLN A 32 -16.92 2.76 -5.04
N LEU A 33 -15.99 2.28 -5.89
CA LEU A 33 -16.34 1.50 -7.08
C LEU A 33 -17.05 0.19 -6.73
N VAL A 34 -16.63 -0.50 -5.66
CA VAL A 34 -17.32 -1.71 -5.16
C VAL A 34 -18.77 -1.39 -4.75
N ARG A 35 -19.02 -0.25 -4.11
CA ARG A 35 -20.38 0.16 -3.72
C ARG A 35 -21.26 0.41 -4.95
N THR A 36 -20.75 1.16 -5.92
CA THR A 36 -21.45 1.45 -7.18
C THR A 36 -21.76 0.17 -7.97
N LEU A 37 -20.78 -0.71 -8.14
CA LEU A 37 -20.99 -1.99 -8.85
C LEU A 37 -21.97 -2.89 -8.12
N LYS A 38 -21.98 -2.89 -6.78
CA LYS A 38 -22.96 -3.64 -5.99
C LYS A 38 -24.38 -3.13 -6.20
N GLU A 39 -24.57 -1.81 -6.24
CA GLU A 39 -25.88 -1.20 -6.54
C GLU A 39 -26.34 -1.56 -7.95
N GLN A 40 -25.45 -1.49 -8.95
CA GLN A 40 -25.76 -1.90 -10.32
C GLN A 40 -26.12 -3.40 -10.42
N HIS A 41 -25.41 -4.27 -9.69
CA HIS A 41 -25.69 -5.70 -9.67
C HIS A 41 -27.06 -6.04 -9.06
N LEU A 42 -27.50 -5.27 -8.06
CA LEU A 42 -28.82 -5.42 -7.44
C LEU A 42 -29.96 -5.06 -8.42
N GLN A 43 -29.73 -4.08 -9.29
CA GLN A 43 -30.70 -3.68 -10.33
C GLN A 43 -30.69 -4.65 -11.53
N HIS A 44 -29.49 -5.04 -11.98
CA HIS A 44 -29.30 -5.95 -13.12
C HIS A 44 -28.25 -7.01 -12.78
N PRO A 45 -28.68 -8.19 -12.27
CA PRO A 45 -27.75 -9.24 -11.87
C PRO A 45 -27.04 -9.83 -13.09
N SER A 46 -25.77 -9.47 -13.28
CA SER A 46 -24.90 -10.04 -14.31
C SER A 46 -23.71 -10.78 -13.70
N LYS A 47 -23.27 -11.86 -14.35
CA LYS A 47 -22.06 -12.61 -13.94
C LYS A 47 -20.79 -11.74 -14.05
N VAL A 48 -20.79 -10.77 -14.96
CA VAL A 48 -19.66 -9.84 -15.19
C VAL A 48 -19.49 -8.89 -14.01
N THR A 49 -20.58 -8.29 -13.51
CA THR A 49 -20.51 -7.35 -12.36
C THR A 49 -20.02 -8.05 -11.09
N ARG A 50 -20.39 -9.32 -10.89
CA ARG A 50 -19.91 -10.12 -9.75
C ARG A 50 -18.41 -10.38 -9.84
N ALA A 51 -17.90 -10.75 -11.01
CA ALA A 51 -16.46 -10.96 -11.23
C ALA A 51 -15.63 -9.69 -11.02
N GLN A 52 -16.16 -8.52 -11.42
CA GLN A 52 -15.50 -7.23 -11.15
C GLN A 52 -15.44 -6.89 -9.66
N ILE A 53 -16.53 -7.10 -8.92
CA ILE A 53 -16.57 -6.89 -7.46
C ILE A 53 -15.53 -7.76 -6.77
N ASP A 54 -15.40 -9.04 -7.16
CA ASP A 54 -14.41 -9.95 -6.58
C ASP A 54 -12.97 -9.51 -6.90
N ASN A 55 -12.70 -9.02 -8.12
CA ASN A 55 -11.40 -8.46 -8.49
C ASN A 55 -11.05 -7.21 -7.66
N LEU A 56 -12.00 -6.29 -7.53
CA LEU A 56 -11.84 -5.07 -6.72
C LEU A 56 -11.64 -5.38 -5.24
N ARG A 57 -12.35 -6.38 -4.71
CA ARG A 57 -12.16 -6.85 -3.33
C ARG A 57 -10.74 -7.35 -3.11
N ARG A 58 -10.21 -8.12 -4.06
CA ARG A 58 -8.81 -8.58 -4.02
C ARG A 58 -7.85 -7.40 -4.01
N ARG A 59 -8.00 -6.43 -4.93
CA ARG A 59 -7.18 -5.21 -4.97
C ARG A 59 -7.25 -4.42 -3.66
N LEU A 60 -8.44 -4.30 -3.07
CA LEU A 60 -8.64 -3.64 -1.78
C LEU A 60 -7.89 -4.34 -0.63
N HIS A 61 -7.85 -5.67 -0.61
CA HIS A 61 -7.04 -6.43 0.35
C HIS A 61 -5.53 -6.24 0.14
N LEU A 62 -5.06 -6.18 -1.10
CA LEU A 62 -3.65 -5.88 -1.40
C LEU A 62 -3.29 -4.47 -0.94
N THR A 63 -4.13 -3.47 -1.26
CA THR A 63 -3.98 -2.08 -0.80
C THR A 63 -3.92 -1.96 0.71
N ARG A 64 -4.78 -2.70 1.43
CA ARG A 64 -4.73 -2.77 2.89
C ARG A 64 -3.40 -3.35 3.39
N THR A 65 -2.90 -4.39 2.74
CA THR A 65 -1.67 -5.07 3.15
C THR A 65 -0.44 -4.19 2.94
N MET A 66 -0.31 -3.50 1.79
CA MET A 66 0.77 -2.53 1.58
C MET A 66 0.72 -1.41 2.62
N GLN A 67 -0.48 -0.91 2.96
CA GLN A 67 -0.63 0.16 3.94
C GLN A 67 -0.22 -0.28 5.35
N ILE A 68 -0.59 -1.49 5.78
CA ILE A 68 -0.15 -2.03 7.07
C ILE A 68 1.37 -2.16 7.12
N LEU A 69 1.99 -2.72 6.07
CA LEU A 69 3.45 -2.85 6.00
C LEU A 69 4.15 -1.48 6.04
N GLY A 70 3.66 -0.50 5.28
CA GLY A 70 4.18 0.86 5.28
C GLY A 70 4.03 1.59 6.61
N VAL A 71 2.87 1.47 7.27
CA VAL A 71 2.66 2.05 8.61
C VAL A 71 3.53 1.37 9.66
N SER A 72 3.64 0.04 9.62
CA SER A 72 4.52 -0.71 10.53
C SER A 72 5.99 -0.33 10.34
N SER A 73 6.42 -0.11 9.09
CA SER A 73 7.76 0.42 8.79
C SER A 73 7.98 1.81 9.42
N LEU A 74 7.05 2.75 9.22
CA LEU A 74 7.13 4.08 9.84
C LEU A 74 7.18 4.01 11.36
N PHE A 75 6.35 3.17 11.96
CA PHE A 75 6.33 2.98 13.40
C PHE A 75 7.71 2.51 13.91
N LEU A 76 8.32 1.52 13.25
CA LEU A 76 9.68 1.08 13.61
C LEU A 76 10.75 2.15 13.35
N CYS A 77 10.58 3.01 12.34
CA CYS A 77 11.45 4.17 12.15
C CYS A 77 11.36 5.17 13.31
N VAL A 78 10.16 5.42 13.85
CA VAL A 78 9.98 6.26 15.05
C VAL A 78 10.63 5.61 16.27
N VAL A 79 10.47 4.30 16.44
CA VAL A 79 11.16 3.54 17.52
C VAL A 79 12.68 3.62 17.35
N THR A 80 13.19 3.53 16.12
CA THR A 80 14.63 3.69 15.82
C THR A 80 15.13 5.06 16.26
N MET A 81 14.40 6.14 15.95
CA MET A 81 14.75 7.49 16.37
C MET A 81 14.78 7.64 17.89
N PHE A 82 13.79 7.04 18.57
CA PHE A 82 13.78 7.02 20.03
C PHE A 82 15.00 6.27 20.59
N LEU A 83 15.35 5.09 20.07
CA LEU A 83 16.49 4.32 20.52
C LEU A 83 17.84 5.04 20.31
N LEU A 84 18.00 5.73 19.18
CA LEU A 84 19.16 6.60 18.95
C LEU A 84 19.22 7.73 19.99
N TYR A 85 18.09 8.35 20.30
CA TYR A 85 18.00 9.41 21.30
C TYR A 85 18.42 8.95 22.70
N VAL A 86 18.03 7.73 23.12
CA VAL A 86 18.46 7.16 24.42
C VAL A 86 19.86 6.54 24.39
N GLY A 87 20.55 6.54 23.24
CA GLY A 87 21.93 6.06 23.09
C GLY A 87 22.10 4.56 22.79
N PHE A 88 21.03 3.83 22.44
CA PHE A 88 21.08 2.41 22.09
C PHE A 88 21.39 2.18 20.60
N PHE A 89 22.61 2.51 20.17
CA PHE A 89 23.00 2.47 18.75
C PHE A 89 22.88 1.09 18.10
N VAL A 90 23.37 0.02 18.73
CA VAL A 90 23.33 -1.33 18.14
C VAL A 90 21.89 -1.81 17.94
N LEU A 91 21.02 -1.63 18.94
CA LEU A 91 19.62 -2.02 18.85
C LEU A 91 18.88 -1.19 17.78
N SER A 92 19.16 0.11 17.70
CA SER A 92 18.58 0.97 16.66
C SER A 92 18.91 0.50 15.25
N ALA A 93 20.12 0.01 14.98
CA ALA A 93 20.51 -0.49 13.67
C ALA A 93 19.68 -1.72 13.24
N TYR A 94 19.45 -2.66 14.17
CA TYR A 94 18.61 -3.83 13.90
C TYR A 94 17.14 -3.45 13.67
N VAL A 95 16.59 -2.56 14.50
CA VAL A 95 15.20 -2.09 14.37
C VAL A 95 15.01 -1.32 13.07
N PHE A 96 15.99 -0.49 12.68
CA PHE A 96 15.98 0.23 11.41
C PHE A 96 16.01 -0.73 10.21
N GLY A 97 16.87 -1.75 10.25
CA GLY A 97 16.91 -2.78 9.22
C GLY A 97 15.55 -3.49 9.05
N ALA A 98 14.89 -3.83 10.16
CA ALA A 98 13.54 -4.41 10.12
C ALA A 98 12.51 -3.44 9.52
N ALA A 99 12.59 -2.15 9.85
CA ALA A 99 11.73 -1.12 9.26
C ALA A 99 11.88 -1.05 7.73
N LEU A 100 13.13 -1.11 7.22
CA LEU A 100 13.40 -1.09 5.78
C LEU A 100 12.86 -2.34 5.08
N LEU A 101 12.98 -3.52 5.68
CA LEU A 101 12.42 -4.76 5.12
C LEU A 101 10.89 -4.69 4.99
N LEU A 102 10.20 -4.12 5.98
CA LEU A 102 8.76 -3.89 5.89
C LEU A 102 8.40 -2.89 4.78
N LEU A 103 9.20 -1.84 4.60
CA LEU A 103 8.99 -0.87 3.52
C LEU A 103 9.17 -1.52 2.14
N ILE A 104 10.22 -2.32 1.97
CA ILE A 104 10.45 -3.10 0.74
C ILE A 104 9.26 -4.04 0.48
N GLY A 105 8.77 -4.73 1.51
CA GLY A 105 7.57 -5.55 1.42
C GLY A 105 6.34 -4.76 0.97
N SER A 106 6.11 -3.58 1.56
CA SER A 106 5.02 -2.67 1.17
C SER A 106 5.10 -2.29 -0.31
N LEU A 107 6.28 -1.89 -0.77
CA LEU A 107 6.51 -1.50 -2.17
C LEU A 107 6.36 -2.70 -3.12
N GLY A 108 6.81 -3.89 -2.73
CA GLY A 108 6.62 -5.12 -3.50
C GLY A 108 5.13 -5.45 -3.70
N VAL A 109 4.32 -5.33 -2.65
CA VAL A 109 2.86 -5.49 -2.75
C VAL A 109 2.25 -4.42 -3.66
N SER A 110 2.74 -3.18 -3.58
CA SER A 110 2.31 -2.08 -4.46
C SER A 110 2.59 -2.38 -5.94
N ILE A 111 3.75 -2.94 -6.28
CA ILE A 111 4.09 -3.36 -7.65
C ILE A 111 3.14 -4.46 -8.12
N TRP A 112 2.92 -5.47 -7.28
CA TRP A 112 2.03 -6.58 -7.63
C TRP A 112 0.59 -6.13 -7.87
N GLU A 113 0.10 -5.21 -7.04
CA GLU A 113 -1.24 -4.69 -7.16
C GLU A 113 -1.38 -3.81 -8.43
N ILE A 114 -0.36 -3.04 -8.83
CA ILE A 114 -0.34 -2.31 -10.10
C ILE A 114 -0.47 -3.27 -11.29
N GLN A 115 0.25 -4.40 -11.28
CA GLN A 115 0.15 -5.39 -12.36
C GLN A 115 -1.27 -5.99 -12.47
N ILE A 116 -1.92 -6.28 -11.35
CA ILE A 116 -3.32 -6.75 -11.33
C ILE A 116 -4.25 -5.66 -11.88
N SER A 117 -4.00 -4.41 -11.51
CA SER A 117 -4.78 -3.25 -11.95
C SER A 117 -4.73 -3.05 -13.46
N VAL A 118 -3.54 -3.15 -14.06
CA VAL A 118 -3.36 -3.03 -15.53
C VAL A 118 -4.03 -4.19 -16.25
N ARG A 119 -3.80 -5.43 -15.81
CA ARG A 119 -4.40 -6.62 -16.43
C ARG A 119 -5.93 -6.60 -16.39
N ALA A 120 -6.52 -6.11 -15.29
CA ALA A 120 -7.98 -5.97 -15.19
C ALA A 120 -8.55 -4.94 -16.18
N LEU A 121 -7.79 -3.87 -16.46
CA LEU A 121 -8.19 -2.83 -17.40
C LEU A 121 -8.09 -3.31 -18.86
N GLU A 122 -7.02 -4.03 -19.22
CA GLU A 122 -6.85 -4.59 -20.56
C GLU A 122 -7.97 -5.55 -20.95
N ILE A 123 -8.45 -6.38 -20.01
CA ILE A 123 -9.59 -7.29 -20.25
C ILE A 123 -10.87 -6.50 -20.55
N HIS A 124 -11.07 -5.33 -19.91
CA HIS A 124 -12.23 -4.47 -20.15
C HIS A 124 -12.19 -3.77 -21.50
N LEU A 125 -11.01 -3.29 -21.92
CA LEU A 125 -10.86 -2.65 -23.22
C LEU A 125 -11.10 -3.63 -24.38
N HIS A 126 -10.62 -4.88 -24.25
CA HIS A 126 -10.79 -5.90 -25.30
C HIS A 126 -12.26 -6.29 -25.54
N ASP A 127 -13.14 -6.13 -24.54
CA ASP A 127 -14.58 -6.35 -24.65
C ASP A 127 -15.32 -5.15 -25.27
N MET A 128 -14.72 -3.95 -25.30
CA MET A 128 -15.29 -2.74 -25.90
C MET A 128 -14.89 -2.50 -27.36
N GLU A 129 -13.82 -3.15 -27.84
CA GLU A 129 -13.31 -3.02 -29.21
C GLU A 129 -13.96 -3.97 -30.23
N LYS A 130 -15.03 -4.69 -29.86
CA LYS A 130 -15.85 -5.51 -30.78
C LYS A 130 -17.29 -5.03 -30.85
#